data_AF-A0A7S1FUX3-F1
#
_entry.id   AF-A0A7S1FUX3-F1
#
_cell.length_a   1.000
_cell.length_b   1.000
_cell.length_c   1.000
_cell.angle_alpha   90.00
_cell.angle_beta   90.00
_cell.angle_gamma   90.00
#
_symmetry.space_group_name_H-M   'P 1'
#
loop_
_entity.id
_entity.type
_entity.pdbx_description
1 polymer ?
#
loop_
_entity_poly.entity_id
_entity_poly.type
_entity_poly.pdbx_seq_one_letter_code
_entity_poly.pdbx_strand_id
1 'polypeptide(L)'
;TYDFMDALQCNEVSENDRPIFFYTGNESPVEVYVNNTGLMWELGELHCALLVFAEHRYEGTSIPDFQSTIEKTDCMSHVKSSEALADYASLLGRINPGADRPV
;
A
#
# COMPACT_ATOMS: atom_id res chain seq x y z
N THR A 1 9.39 2.89 3.39
CA THR A 1 8.38 2.04 4.04
C THR A 1 8.09 0.90 3.11
N TYR A 2 8.16 -0.34 3.57
CA TYR A 2 8.11 -1.52 2.69
C TYR A 2 6.68 -1.75 2.21
N ASP A 3 6.38 -1.23 1.02
CA ASP A 3 5.20 -1.59 0.26
C ASP A 3 5.55 -2.86 -0.53
N PHE A 4 4.77 -3.93 -0.37
CA PHE A 4 4.93 -5.08 -1.25
C PHE A 4 4.29 -4.72 -2.59
N MET A 5 5.10 -4.65 -3.63
CA MET A 5 4.66 -4.40 -4.99
C MET A 5 5.06 -5.58 -5.85
N ASP A 6 4.08 -6.20 -6.50
CA ASP A 6 4.34 -7.29 -7.43
C ASP A 6 3.58 -7.09 -8.74
N ALA A 7 4.34 -7.17 -9.82
CA ALA A 7 3.84 -7.04 -11.17
C ALA A 7 3.79 -8.45 -11.77
N LEU A 8 2.61 -9.05 -11.73
CA LEU A 8 2.39 -10.37 -12.33
C LEU A 8 2.71 -10.33 -13.83
N GLN A 9 3.29 -11.42 -14.35
CA GLN A 9 3.81 -11.43 -15.70
C GLN A 9 2.68 -11.52 -16.74
N CYS A 10 2.39 -10.39 -17.40
CA CYS A 10 1.44 -10.32 -18.51
C CYS A 10 2.11 -9.68 -19.72
N ASN A 11 2.34 -10.48 -20.77
CA ASN A 11 3.07 -10.04 -21.97
C ASN A 11 2.17 -9.37 -23.02
N GLU A 12 0.84 -9.46 -22.88
CA GLU A 12 -0.13 -9.01 -23.91
C GLU A 12 -0.80 -7.67 -23.58
N VAL A 13 -0.69 -7.18 -22.34
CA VAL A 13 -1.35 -5.97 -21.86
C VAL A 13 -0.28 -4.90 -21.56
N SER A 14 -0.49 -3.68 -22.03
CA SER A 14 0.44 -2.58 -21.75
C SER A 14 0.43 -2.24 -20.26
N GLU A 15 1.57 -1.79 -19.72
CA GLU A 15 1.67 -1.50 -18.27
C GLU A 15 0.67 -0.46 -17.77
N ASN A 16 0.31 0.50 -18.61
CA ASN A 16 -0.65 1.56 -18.27
C ASN A 16 -2.11 1.08 -18.29
N ASP A 17 -2.41 0.00 -19.02
CA ASP A 17 -3.76 -0.57 -19.09
C ASP A 17 -4.02 -1.59 -17.96
N ARG A 18 -2.98 -1.95 -17.21
CA ARG A 18 -3.06 -2.89 -16.08
C ARG A 18 -3.61 -2.18 -14.83
N PRO A 19 -4.74 -2.62 -14.23
CA PRO A 19 -5.25 -2.01 -13.02
C PRO A 19 -4.28 -2.17 -11.84
N ILE A 20 -4.44 -1.35 -10.83
CA ILE A 20 -3.74 -1.50 -9.54
C ILE A 20 -4.74 -2.10 -8.57
N PHE A 21 -4.43 -3.26 -8.01
CA PHE A 21 -5.16 -3.76 -6.86
C PHE A 21 -4.42 -3.32 -5.60
N PHE A 22 -5.05 -2.41 -4.86
CA PHE A 22 -4.43 -1.73 -3.73
C PHE A 22 -5.05 -2.21 -2.42
N TYR A 23 -4.28 -2.94 -1.63
CA TYR A 23 -4.66 -3.35 -0.28
C TYR A 23 -4.21 -2.29 0.73
N THR A 24 -5.18 -1.66 1.38
CA THR A 24 -4.93 -0.77 2.52
C THR A 24 -4.64 -1.62 3.75
N GLY A 25 -3.37 -1.71 4.16
CA GLY A 25 -2.99 -2.43 5.37
C GLY A 25 -3.76 -1.94 6.59
N ASN A 26 -3.96 -2.81 7.57
CA ASN A 26 -4.70 -2.51 8.78
C ASN A 26 -3.84 -2.82 10.00
N GLU A 27 -4.38 -3.37 11.08
CA GLU A 27 -3.76 -3.39 12.42
C GLU A 27 -2.76 -4.56 12.63
N SER A 28 -1.88 -4.81 11.65
CA SER A 28 -0.78 -5.78 11.75
C SER A 28 0.29 -5.54 10.68
N PRO A 29 1.50 -6.14 10.82
CA PRO A 29 2.51 -6.12 9.77
C PRO A 29 1.95 -6.62 8.43
N VAL A 30 2.35 -5.96 7.34
CA VAL A 30 1.71 -6.15 6.02
C VAL A 30 1.89 -7.56 5.47
N GLU A 31 2.96 -8.26 5.84
CA GLU A 31 3.25 -9.63 5.41
C GLU A 31 2.16 -10.62 5.84
N VAL A 32 1.45 -10.33 6.93
CA VAL A 32 0.28 -11.13 7.34
C VAL A 32 -0.78 -11.09 6.24
N TYR A 33 -1.07 -9.92 5.67
CA TYR A 33 -2.11 -9.77 4.65
C TYR A 33 -1.66 -10.26 3.28
N VAL A 34 -0.39 -10.05 2.92
CA VAL A 34 0.23 -10.63 1.72
C VAL A 34 0.01 -12.15 1.68
N ASN A 35 0.23 -12.83 2.82
CA ASN A 35 0.13 -14.28 2.91
C ASN A 35 -1.32 -14.83 3.08
N ASN A 36 -2.28 -14.01 3.50
CA ASN A 36 -3.63 -14.47 3.82
C ASN A 36 -4.74 -13.89 2.91
N THR A 37 -4.41 -12.97 2.00
CA THR A 37 -5.38 -12.35 1.08
C THR A 37 -5.32 -13.02 -0.30
N GLY A 38 -5.59 -14.33 -0.36
CA GLY A 38 -5.47 -15.15 -1.58
C GLY A 38 -6.22 -14.58 -2.80
N LEU A 39 -7.40 -14.01 -2.58
CA LEU A 39 -8.24 -13.45 -3.66
C LEU A 39 -7.56 -12.31 -4.44
N MET A 40 -6.70 -11.51 -3.78
CA MET A 40 -5.93 -10.45 -4.46
C MET A 40 -4.98 -11.03 -5.50
N TRP A 41 -4.38 -12.18 -5.20
CA TRP A 41 -3.45 -12.87 -6.09
C TRP A 41 -4.17 -13.52 -7.27
N GLU A 42 -5.23 -14.26 -6.99
CA GLU A 42 -6.02 -14.97 -8.00
C GLU A 42 -6.66 -13.99 -9.00
N LEU A 43 -7.31 -12.93 -8.50
CA LEU A 43 -7.88 -11.90 -9.37
C LEU A 43 -6.81 -11.03 -10.01
N GLY A 44 -5.69 -10.80 -9.30
CA GLY A 44 -4.57 -10.05 -9.84
C GLY A 44 -4.01 -10.69 -11.11
N GLU A 45 -3.84 -12.00 -11.09
CA GLU A 45 -3.38 -12.77 -12.25
C GLU A 45 -4.40 -12.70 -13.39
N LEU A 46 -5.69 -12.91 -13.08
CA LEU A 46 -6.78 -12.86 -14.05
C LEU A 46 -6.90 -11.49 -14.75
N HIS A 47 -6.67 -10.41 -14.00
CA HIS A 47 -6.83 -9.04 -14.49
C HIS A 47 -5.51 -8.37 -14.88
N CYS A 48 -4.39 -9.12 -14.87
CA CYS A 48 -3.05 -8.57 -15.10
C CYS A 48 -2.74 -7.35 -14.20
N ALA A 49 -3.22 -7.35 -12.95
CA ALA A 49 -3.06 -6.21 -12.06
C ALA A 49 -1.60 -6.01 -11.60
N LEU A 50 -1.27 -4.79 -11.20
CA LEU A 50 -0.19 -4.54 -10.24
C LEU A 50 -0.76 -4.73 -8.84
N LEU A 51 -0.18 -5.62 -8.05
CA LEU A 51 -0.57 -5.82 -6.67
C LEU A 51 0.25 -4.89 -5.78
N VAL A 52 -0.44 -4.15 -4.92
CA VAL A 52 0.19 -3.26 -3.94
C VAL A 52 -0.42 -3.53 -2.58
N PHE A 53 0.39 -3.96 -1.63
CA PHE A 53 0.01 -4.02 -0.22
C PHE A 53 0.76 -2.93 0.53
N ALA A 54 0.02 -1.90 0.95
CA ALA A 54 0.56 -0.76 1.65
C ALA A 54 0.45 -0.98 3.16
N GLU A 55 1.58 -1.03 3.87
CA GLU A 55 1.58 -1.20 5.33
C GLU A 55 0.96 0.03 6.02
N HIS A 56 0.15 -0.21 7.05
CA HIS A 56 -0.46 0.88 7.82
C HIS A 56 0.60 1.60 8.66
N ARG A 57 0.50 2.93 8.79
CA ARG A 57 1.34 3.68 9.73
C ARG A 57 1.25 3.09 11.14
N TYR A 58 2.38 3.04 11.83
CA TYR A 58 2.56 2.43 13.16
C TYR A 58 2.48 0.91 13.22
N GLU A 59 2.29 0.21 12.11
CA GLU A 59 2.30 -1.24 12.06
C GLU A 59 3.58 -1.76 11.41
N GLY A 60 4.00 -2.96 11.83
CA GLY A 60 5.20 -3.62 11.32
C GLY A 60 6.44 -2.73 11.37
N THR A 61 6.93 -2.36 10.19
CA THR A 61 8.12 -1.51 10.02
C THR A 61 7.80 -0.04 9.74
N SER A 62 6.52 0.29 9.60
CA SER A 62 5.99 1.58 9.15
C SER A 62 5.80 2.57 10.28
N ILE A 63 6.82 2.73 11.13
CA ILE A 63 6.78 3.64 12.27
C ILE A 63 7.43 4.97 11.87
N PRO A 64 6.71 6.11 11.94
CA PRO A 64 7.29 7.42 11.69
C PRO A 64 8.47 7.70 12.62
N ASP A 65 9.57 8.21 12.06
CA ASP A 65 10.73 8.61 12.86
C ASP A 65 10.47 9.95 13.55
N PHE A 66 10.31 9.92 14.87
CA PHE A 66 10.14 11.12 15.69
C PHE A 66 11.49 11.58 16.21
N GLN A 67 12.05 12.59 15.56
CA GLN A 67 13.39 13.10 15.88
C GLN A 67 13.39 13.98 17.15
N SER A 68 12.27 14.63 17.49
CA SER A 68 12.17 15.48 18.68
C SER A 68 11.47 14.80 19.87
N THR A 69 11.85 15.19 21.09
CA THR A 69 11.22 14.71 22.34
C THR A 69 9.75 15.12 22.46
N ILE A 70 9.38 16.26 21.87
CA ILE A 70 7.99 16.76 21.87
C ILE A 70 7.12 15.84 20.99
N GLU A 71 7.59 15.51 19.79
CA GLU A 71 6.89 14.58 18.88
C GLU A 71 6.84 13.15 19.44
N LYS A 72 7.85 12.70 20.20
CA LYS A 72 7.79 11.40 20.90
C LYS A 72 6.69 11.33 21.95
N THR A 73 6.35 12.44 22.59
CA THR A 73 5.31 12.47 23.63
C THR A 73 3.90 12.46 22.99
N ASP A 74 3.80 12.85 21.72
CA ASP A 74 2.56 12.95 20.95
C ASP A 74 2.51 11.94 19.79
N CYS A 75 3.37 10.92 19.78
CA CYS A 75 3.51 9.99 18.65
C CYS A 75 2.20 9.28 18.29
N MET A 76 1.35 9.02 19.29
CA MET A 76 0.06 8.37 19.11
C MET A 76 -1.02 9.30 18.52
N SER A 77 -0.81 10.62 18.50
CA SER A 77 -1.80 11.59 17.99
C SER A 77 -2.00 11.49 16.47
N HIS A 78 -1.08 10.82 15.79
CA HIS A 78 -1.10 10.55 14.35
C HIS A 78 -1.61 9.15 13.99
N VAL A 79 -2.02 8.34 14.98
CA VAL A 79 -2.71 7.05 14.78
C VAL A 79 -4.18 7.34 14.46
N LYS A 80 -4.42 7.85 13.25
CA LYS A 80 -5.76 8.23 12.76
C LYS A 80 -5.98 7.63 11.38
N SER A 81 -7.18 7.10 11.15
CA SER A 81 -7.57 6.57 9.84
C SER A 81 -7.50 7.63 8.74
N SER A 82 -7.83 8.90 9.04
CA SER A 82 -7.71 10.01 8.09
C SER A 82 -6.28 10.22 7.58
N GLU A 83 -5.32 10.00 8.47
CA GLU A 83 -3.92 10.17 8.13
C GLU A 83 -3.36 8.95 7.40
N ALA A 84 -3.76 7.73 7.78
CA ALA A 84 -3.44 6.53 7.03
C ALA A 84 -4.00 6.60 5.59
N LEU A 85 -5.23 7.09 5.42
CA LEU A 85 -5.81 7.37 4.10
C LEU A 85 -5.01 8.40 3.30
N ALA A 86 -4.46 9.42 3.96
CA ALA A 86 -3.58 10.40 3.31
C ALA A 86 -2.25 9.76 2.86
N ASP A 87 -1.71 8.81 3.63
CA ASP A 87 -0.52 8.05 3.22
C ASP A 87 -0.80 7.19 2.00
N TYR A 88 -1.92 6.47 1.97
CA TYR A 88 -2.32 5.65 0.83
C TYR A 88 -2.54 6.49 -0.42
N ALA A 89 -3.20 7.65 -0.31
CA ALA A 89 -3.35 8.59 -1.42
C ALA A 89 -2.00 9.11 -1.92
N SER A 90 -1.08 9.42 -1.01
CA SER A 90 0.28 9.87 -1.34
C SER A 90 1.14 8.77 -1.97
N LEU A 91 0.96 7.51 -1.56
CA LEU A 91 1.59 6.36 -2.20
C LEU A 91 1.04 6.17 -3.62
N LEU A 92 -0.28 6.15 -3.79
CA LEU A 92 -0.94 6.07 -5.10
C LEU A 92 -0.45 7.17 -6.05
N GLY A 93 -0.36 8.41 -5.58
CA GLY A 93 0.16 9.51 -6.40
C GLY A 93 1.61 9.34 -6.85
N ARG A 94 2.44 8.60 -6.10
CA ARG A 94 3.83 8.29 -6.48
C ARG A 94 3.93 7.13 -7.47
N ILE A 95 3.08 6.11 -7.33
CA ILE A 95 3.17 4.87 -8.12
C ILE A 95 2.27 4.88 -9.37
N ASN A 96 1.28 5.78 -9.40
CA ASN A 96 0.35 6.01 -10.51
C ASN A 96 0.26 7.52 -10.80
N PRO A 97 1.38 8.16 -11.19
CA PRO A 97 1.39 9.58 -11.48
C PRO A 97 0.41 9.88 -12.62
N GLY A 98 -0.47 10.88 -12.45
CA GLY A 98 -1.50 11.22 -13.44
C GLY A 98 -2.80 10.41 -13.32
N ALA A 99 -2.83 9.37 -12.47
CA ALA A 99 -3.96 8.45 -12.33
C ALA A 99 -4.35 7.76 -13.65
N ASP A 100 -3.35 7.41 -14.46
CA ASP A 100 -3.53 6.78 -15.77
C ASP A 100 -4.04 5.33 -15.65
N ARG A 101 -3.69 4.65 -14.55
CA ARG A 101 -4.13 3.27 -14.26
C ARG A 101 -5.39 3.28 -13.39
N PRO A 102 -6.40 2.43 -13.67
CA PRO A 102 -7.51 2.20 -12.75
C PRO A 102 -7.02 1.65 -11.40
N VAL A 103 -7.64 2.08 -10.30
CA VAL A 103 -7.36 1.62 -8.93
C VAL A 103 -8.67 1.15 -8.29
#